data_AF-A0A531KIW4-F1
#
_entry.id   AF-A0A531KIW4-F1
#
_cell.length_a   1.000
_cell.length_b   1.000
_cell.length_c   1.000
_cell.angle_alpha   90.00
_cell.angle_beta   90.00
_cell.angle_gamma   90.00
#
_symmetry.space_group_name_H-M   'P 1'
#
loop_
_entity.id
_entity.type
_entity.pdbx_description
1 polymer ?
#
loop_
_entity_poly.entity_id
_entity_poly.type
_entity_poly.pdbx_seq_one_letter_code
_entity_poly.pdbx_strand_id
1 'polypeptide(L)'
;FLFLALLREQRAIGWIGFGFPDGRFFGSHAASSDKIEMVEIGSGVPGSPRPLRRDIYHPIPGDVMFEERIHGESAYVALGAPWYRRAMDSTEPVWSVIDVLPNGFEPSVVVSKRVELHGKYQGVVMVAVSFASLSEALGGLQVSGHGKTFVLGGGDKVLAASDAPGGLMPAHLRD
;
A
#
# COMPACT_ATOMS: atom_id res chain seq x y z
N PHE A 1 -12.80 11.30 -2.33
CA PHE A 1 -13.44 10.63 -3.47
C PHE A 1 -12.44 10.05 -4.47
N LEU A 2 -11.41 10.80 -4.95
CA LEU A 2 -10.47 10.29 -5.96
C LEU A 2 -9.82 8.93 -5.59
N PHE A 3 -9.31 8.79 -4.36
CA PHE A 3 -8.64 7.56 -3.94
C PHE A 3 -9.56 6.34 -3.92
N LEU A 4 -10.81 6.52 -3.46
CA LEU A 4 -11.84 5.48 -3.46
C LEU A 4 -12.21 5.08 -4.90
N ALA A 5 -12.34 6.05 -5.81
CA ALA A 5 -12.62 5.76 -7.22
C ALA A 5 -11.49 4.95 -7.86
N LEU A 6 -10.22 5.31 -7.60
CA LEU A 6 -9.07 4.59 -8.15
C LEU A 6 -8.97 3.15 -7.64
N LEU A 7 -9.20 2.91 -6.35
CA LEU A 7 -9.20 1.54 -5.80
C LEU A 7 -10.30 0.67 -6.40
N ARG A 8 -11.47 1.24 -6.70
CA ARG A 8 -12.59 0.50 -7.30
C ARG A 8 -12.30 0.08 -8.75
N GLU A 9 -11.67 0.96 -9.53
CA GLU A 9 -11.35 0.70 -10.93
C GLU A 9 -10.13 -0.22 -11.10
N GLN A 10 -9.22 -0.26 -10.12
CA GLN A 10 -7.96 -0.99 -10.21
C GLN A 10 -7.83 -2.02 -9.07
N ARG A 11 -8.43 -3.20 -9.27
CA ARG A 11 -8.47 -4.29 -8.27
C ARG A 11 -7.10 -4.77 -7.77
N ALA A 12 -6.04 -4.56 -8.54
CA ALA A 12 -4.68 -4.90 -8.13
C ALA A 12 -4.12 -3.94 -7.07
N ILE A 13 -4.66 -2.73 -6.95
CA ILE A 13 -4.17 -1.74 -6.00
C ILE A 13 -4.78 -2.01 -4.64
N GLY A 14 -3.94 -2.30 -3.65
CA GLY A 14 -4.34 -2.41 -2.25
C GLY A 14 -4.44 -1.05 -1.57
N TRP A 15 -3.52 -0.13 -1.87
CA TRP A 15 -3.49 1.19 -1.25
C TRP A 15 -3.20 2.31 -2.23
N ILE A 16 -3.76 3.48 -1.92
CA ILE A 16 -3.29 4.77 -2.38
C ILE A 16 -3.24 5.73 -1.20
N GLY A 17 -2.16 6.50 -1.09
CA GLY A 17 -1.94 7.32 0.10
C GLY A 17 -1.07 8.54 -0.15
N PHE A 18 -1.12 9.47 0.79
CA PHE A 18 -0.35 10.69 0.81
C PHE A 18 0.28 10.87 2.18
N GLY A 19 1.60 10.98 2.21
CA GLY A 19 2.35 11.37 3.40
C GLY A 19 2.64 12.86 3.37
N PHE A 20 2.31 13.56 4.45
CA PHE A 20 2.56 14.98 4.61
C PHE A 20 3.98 15.23 5.14
N PRO A 21 4.56 16.44 4.92
CA PRO A 21 5.88 16.82 5.45
C PRO A 21 5.96 16.88 6.98
N ASP A 22 4.81 17.00 7.66
CA ASP A 22 4.69 17.00 9.12
C ASP A 22 4.49 15.57 9.70
N GLY A 23 4.60 14.55 8.85
CA GLY A 23 4.45 13.15 9.20
C GLY A 23 3.02 12.66 9.40
N ARG A 24 2.01 13.49 9.09
CA ARG A 24 0.65 13.00 8.90
C ARG A 24 0.56 12.06 7.70
N PHE A 25 -0.50 11.27 7.67
CA PHE A 25 -0.85 10.41 6.55
C PHE A 25 -2.35 10.47 6.26
N PHE A 26 -2.71 10.42 4.98
CA PHE A 26 -4.07 10.24 4.53
C PHE A 26 -4.10 9.28 3.34
N GLY A 27 -4.92 8.24 3.37
CA GLY A 27 -4.98 7.27 2.30
C GLY A 27 -6.25 6.44 2.29
N SER A 28 -6.37 5.62 1.25
CA SER A 28 -7.42 4.62 1.12
C SER A 28 -6.81 3.23 0.98
N HIS A 29 -7.52 2.25 1.52
CA HIS A 29 -7.13 0.85 1.51
C HIS A 29 -8.29 -0.02 1.09
N ALA A 30 -8.06 -0.92 0.13
CA ALA A 30 -8.96 -2.02 -0.20
C ALA A 30 -8.70 -3.15 0.80
N ALA A 31 -9.52 -3.22 1.86
CA ALA A 31 -9.40 -4.25 2.88
C ALA A 31 -9.83 -5.62 2.32
N SER A 32 -9.29 -6.69 2.89
CA SER A 32 -9.54 -8.09 2.46
C SER A 32 -10.99 -8.58 2.57
N SER A 33 -11.91 -7.76 3.09
CA SER A 33 -13.33 -8.09 3.33
C SER A 33 -14.29 -7.45 2.32
N ASP A 34 -13.83 -7.16 1.10
CA ASP A 34 -14.55 -6.37 0.08
C ASP A 34 -14.95 -4.97 0.57
N LYS A 35 -14.32 -4.49 1.65
CA LYS A 35 -14.52 -3.16 2.19
C LYS A 35 -13.42 -2.23 1.73
N ILE A 36 -13.75 -0.95 1.64
CA ILE A 36 -12.76 0.10 1.41
C ILE A 36 -12.74 0.97 2.65
N GLU A 37 -11.56 1.41 3.07
CA GLU A 37 -11.43 2.34 4.18
C GLU A 37 -10.62 3.56 3.81
N MET A 38 -10.99 4.69 4.40
CA MET A 38 -10.20 5.91 4.43
C MET A 38 -9.44 5.97 5.74
N VAL A 39 -8.13 6.08 5.70
CA VAL A 39 -7.25 6.12 6.86
C VAL A 39 -6.61 7.49 6.97
N GLU A 40 -6.73 8.10 8.15
CA GLU A 40 -6.05 9.33 8.52
C GLU A 40 -5.23 9.12 9.79
N ILE A 41 -3.96 9.47 9.73
CA ILE A 41 -3.06 9.50 10.88
C ILE A 41 -2.64 10.95 11.08
N GLY A 42 -2.99 11.50 12.24
CA GLY A 42 -2.73 12.89 12.58
C GLY A 42 -1.29 13.16 13.00
N SER A 43 -1.03 14.42 13.30
CA SER A 43 0.26 14.85 13.84
C SER A 43 0.42 14.32 15.26
N GLY A 44 1.66 14.10 15.68
CA GLY A 44 1.95 13.71 17.05
C GLY A 44 3.39 14.04 17.43
N VAL A 45 3.64 14.02 18.74
CA VAL A 45 4.98 14.17 19.29
C VAL A 45 5.82 12.94 18.91
N PRO A 46 7.10 13.11 18.50
CA PRO A 46 7.98 11.98 18.24
C PRO A 46 8.01 10.99 19.42
N GLY A 47 7.83 9.69 19.12
CA GLY A 47 7.80 8.64 20.14
C GLY A 47 6.45 8.42 20.83
N SER A 48 5.45 9.27 20.59
CA SER A 48 4.08 9.06 21.08
C SER A 48 3.16 8.50 19.99
N PRO A 49 2.13 7.71 20.35
CA PRO A 49 1.09 7.32 19.41
C PRO A 49 0.40 8.55 18.79
N ARG A 50 0.01 8.42 17.52
CA ARG A 50 -0.68 9.46 16.75
C ARG A 50 -2.16 9.15 16.66
N PRO A 51 -3.05 10.16 16.67
CA PRO A 51 -4.48 9.93 16.51
C PRO A 51 -4.74 9.29 15.14
N LEU A 52 -5.51 8.21 15.15
CA LEU A 52 -5.93 7.45 13.98
C LEU A 52 -7.44 7.60 13.80
N ARG A 53 -7.86 7.84 12.56
CA ARG A 53 -9.26 7.71 12.12
C ARG A 53 -9.34 6.78 10.94
N ARG A 54 -10.28 5.84 10.99
CA ARG A 54 -10.62 4.94 9.90
C ARG A 54 -12.10 5.08 9.60
N ASP A 55 -12.45 5.49 8.38
CA ASP A 55 -13.82 5.50 7.90
C ASP A 55 -14.00 4.30 6.97
N ILE A 56 -14.92 3.40 7.30
CA ILE A 56 -15.14 2.15 6.60
C ILE A 56 -16.34 2.30 5.67
N TYR A 57 -16.20 1.77 4.45
CA TYR A 57 -17.19 1.85 3.40
C TYR A 57 -17.44 0.49 2.76
N HIS A 58 -18.70 0.25 2.43
CA HIS A 58 -19.13 -0.84 1.56
C HIS A 58 -19.24 -0.36 0.11
N PRO A 59 -18.57 -1.00 -0.87
CA PRO A 59 -18.80 -0.71 -2.27
C PRO A 59 -20.24 -1.07 -2.70
N ILE A 60 -20.89 -0.17 -3.43
CA ILE A 60 -22.18 -0.42 -4.09
C ILE A 60 -22.04 -0.14 -5.59
N PRO A 61 -22.97 -0.60 -6.46
CA PRO A 61 -22.90 -0.28 -7.88
C PRO A 61 -22.81 1.23 -8.11
N GLY A 62 -21.75 1.71 -8.77
CA GLY A 62 -21.54 3.13 -9.05
C GLY A 62 -21.03 3.99 -7.88
N ASP A 63 -21.19 3.56 -6.62
CA ASP A 63 -20.83 4.39 -5.45
C ASP A 63 -20.23 3.59 -4.26
N VAL A 64 -20.09 4.22 -3.10
CA VAL A 64 -19.72 3.62 -1.82
C VAL A 64 -20.67 4.09 -0.72
N MET A 65 -21.01 3.20 0.21
CA MET A 65 -21.84 3.50 1.36
C MET A 65 -20.99 3.52 2.62
N PHE A 66 -21.05 4.61 3.38
CA PHE A 66 -20.40 4.70 4.69
C PHE A 66 -21.04 3.70 5.65
N GLU A 67 -20.21 2.91 6.34
CA GLU A 67 -20.66 1.97 7.36
C GLU A 67 -20.40 2.51 8.76
N GLU A 68 -19.13 2.77 9.08
CA GLU A 68 -18.72 3.17 10.42
C GLU A 68 -17.44 4.01 10.42
N ARG A 69 -17.22 4.70 11.55
CA ARG A 69 -16.01 5.46 11.83
C ARG A 69 -15.37 4.94 13.11
N ILE A 70 -14.11 4.55 13.01
CA ILE A 70 -13.31 4.06 14.11
C ILE A 70 -12.24 5.11 14.45
N HIS A 71 -12.11 5.39 15.73
CA HIS A 71 -11.03 6.21 16.28
C HIS A 71 -10.06 5.32 17.06
N GLY A 72 -8.77 5.65 17.00
CA GLY A 72 -7.74 4.94 17.73
C GLY A 72 -6.42 5.69 17.71
N GLU A 73 -5.34 4.94 17.84
CA GLU A 73 -3.98 5.45 17.77
C GLU A 73 -3.12 4.62 16.82
N SER A 74 -2.08 5.22 16.26
CA SER A 74 -1.11 4.56 15.39
C SER A 74 0.31 4.98 15.72
N ALA A 75 1.24 4.02 15.72
CA ALA A 75 2.68 4.30 15.79
C ALA A 75 3.28 4.62 14.40
N TYR A 76 2.49 4.52 13.34
CA TYR A 76 2.98 4.71 11.98
C TYR A 76 3.36 6.17 11.71
N VAL A 77 4.53 6.38 11.10
CA VAL A 77 5.02 7.70 10.72
C VAL A 77 5.45 7.65 9.25
N ALA A 78 4.73 8.38 8.39
CA ALA A 78 4.99 8.38 6.95
C ALA A 78 6.44 8.76 6.62
N LEU A 79 7.02 9.75 7.33
CA LEU A 79 8.41 10.21 7.14
C LEU A 79 9.46 9.10 7.34
N GLY A 80 9.18 8.13 8.20
CA GLY A 80 10.09 7.01 8.47
C GLY A 80 10.00 5.90 7.42
N ALA A 81 8.89 5.83 6.69
CA ALA A 81 8.61 4.74 5.77
C ALA A 81 9.59 4.76 4.57
N PRO A 82 10.07 3.60 4.10
CA PRO A 82 11.04 3.56 3.00
C PRO A 82 10.50 4.17 1.70
N TRP A 83 9.21 4.02 1.39
CA TRP A 83 8.60 4.64 0.21
C TRP A 83 8.72 6.18 0.26
N TYR A 84 8.48 6.77 1.42
CA TYR A 84 8.56 8.22 1.59
C TYR A 84 9.99 8.70 1.39
N ARG A 85 10.94 8.10 2.11
CA ARG A 85 12.35 8.50 2.07
C ARG A 85 12.93 8.36 0.67
N ARG A 86 12.69 7.23 0.00
CA ARG A 86 13.19 7.02 -1.37
C ARG A 86 12.58 7.99 -2.37
N ALA A 87 11.31 8.34 -2.23
CA ALA A 87 10.68 9.32 -3.10
C ALA A 87 11.23 10.74 -2.88
N MET A 88 11.72 11.05 -1.68
CA MET A 88 12.40 12.32 -1.40
C MET A 88 13.78 12.41 -2.06
N ASP A 89 14.45 11.27 -2.24
CA ASP A 89 15.77 11.15 -2.86
C ASP A 89 15.72 11.04 -4.40
N SER A 90 14.53 11.16 -5.01
CA SER A 90 14.32 10.95 -6.44
C SER A 90 13.42 12.01 -7.08
N THR A 91 13.69 12.35 -8.33
CA THR A 91 12.82 13.18 -9.19
C THR A 91 11.79 12.34 -9.95
N GLU A 92 12.06 11.05 -10.12
CA GLU A 92 11.20 10.08 -10.80
C GLU A 92 10.42 9.22 -9.80
N PRO A 93 9.30 8.59 -10.21
CA PRO A 93 8.65 7.56 -9.41
C PRO A 93 9.63 6.47 -9.01
N VAL A 94 9.61 6.07 -7.73
CA VAL A 94 10.48 5.03 -7.20
C VAL A 94 9.69 3.85 -6.65
N TRP A 95 10.22 2.66 -6.90
CA TRP A 95 9.70 1.42 -6.36
C TRP A 95 10.42 1.03 -5.07
N SER A 96 9.65 0.52 -4.12
CA SER A 96 10.15 0.10 -2.82
C SER A 96 9.37 -1.13 -2.34
N VAL A 97 10.08 -2.03 -1.68
CA VAL A 97 9.50 -3.24 -1.07
C VAL A 97 9.31 -2.93 0.40
N ILE A 98 8.08 -3.02 0.90
CA ILE A 98 7.70 -2.56 2.23
C ILE A 98 6.95 -3.67 2.95
N ASP A 99 7.22 -3.87 4.24
CA ASP A 99 6.53 -4.87 5.06
C ASP A 99 5.39 -4.28 5.90
N VAL A 100 5.47 -2.97 6.21
CA VAL A 100 4.52 -2.28 7.09
C VAL A 100 3.92 -1.08 6.38
N LEU A 101 2.61 -1.10 6.27
CA LEU A 101 1.75 -0.03 5.76
C LEU A 101 0.96 0.62 6.93
N PRO A 102 0.17 1.67 6.69
CA PRO A 102 -0.46 2.45 7.77
C PRO A 102 -1.29 1.64 8.77
N ASN A 103 -1.88 0.51 8.34
CA ASN A 103 -2.68 -0.37 9.18
C ASN A 103 -1.91 -1.54 9.81
N GLY A 104 -0.60 -1.63 9.57
CA GLY A 104 0.25 -2.67 10.15
C GLY A 104 0.98 -3.50 9.09
N PHE A 105 1.23 -4.76 9.41
CA PHE A 105 2.00 -5.66 8.57
C PHE A 105 1.21 -6.05 7.31
N GLU A 106 1.68 -5.60 6.16
CA GLU A 106 1.09 -5.86 4.85
C GLU A 106 2.20 -5.78 3.78
N PRO A 107 2.95 -6.88 3.56
CA PRO A 107 4.03 -6.93 2.59
C PRO A 107 3.56 -6.55 1.18
N SER A 108 4.19 -5.52 0.63
CA SER A 108 3.74 -4.84 -0.57
C SER A 108 4.91 -4.30 -1.40
N VAL A 109 4.69 -4.19 -2.70
CA VAL A 109 5.49 -3.31 -3.55
C VAL A 109 4.79 -1.96 -3.64
N VAL A 110 5.52 -0.89 -3.35
CA VAL A 110 5.02 0.48 -3.31
C VAL A 110 5.76 1.33 -4.34
N VAL A 111 5.02 1.92 -5.27
CA VAL A 111 5.51 3.03 -6.10
C VAL A 111 5.17 4.34 -5.41
N SER A 112 6.12 5.26 -5.38
CA SER A 112 5.95 6.55 -4.70
C SER A 112 6.62 7.69 -5.44
N LYS A 113 6.08 8.89 -5.30
CA LYS A 113 6.60 10.09 -5.97
C LYS A 113 6.42 11.32 -5.09
N ARG A 114 7.45 12.16 -5.04
CA ARG A 114 7.40 13.51 -4.48
C ARG A 114 6.39 14.37 -5.25
N VAL A 115 5.51 15.04 -4.52
CA VAL A 115 4.53 15.96 -5.09
C VAL A 115 4.97 17.40 -4.85
N GLU A 116 5.00 18.17 -5.93
CA GLU A 116 5.24 19.61 -5.90
C GLU A 116 4.07 20.35 -6.54
N LEU A 117 3.66 21.44 -5.90
CA LEU A 117 2.62 22.32 -6.41
C LEU A 117 3.17 23.74 -6.46
N HIS A 118 3.16 24.34 -7.64
CA HIS A 118 3.74 25.68 -7.88
C HIS A 118 5.19 25.80 -7.36
N GLY A 119 6.02 24.79 -7.62
CA GLY A 119 7.42 24.74 -7.17
C GLY A 119 7.62 24.55 -5.67
N LYS A 120 6.55 24.28 -4.90
CA LYS A 120 6.63 24.01 -3.47
C LYS A 120 6.33 22.55 -3.18
N TYR A 121 7.22 21.92 -2.43
CA TYR A 121 7.04 20.57 -1.92
C TYR A 121 5.78 20.44 -1.05
N GLN A 122 4.94 19.45 -1.35
CA GLN A 122 3.68 19.21 -0.64
C GLN A 122 3.67 17.93 0.17
N GLY A 123 4.51 16.95 -0.17
CA GLY A 123 4.48 15.60 0.42
C GLY A 123 4.81 14.53 -0.61
N VAL A 124 4.48 13.28 -0.30
CA VAL A 124 4.74 12.13 -1.16
C VAL A 124 3.45 11.34 -1.36
N VAL A 125 3.11 11.06 -2.62
CA VAL A 125 2.04 10.12 -2.97
C VAL A 125 2.61 8.70 -3.08
N MET A 126 1.84 7.70 -2.68
CA MET A 126 2.18 6.29 -2.82
C MET A 126 1.02 5.49 -3.36
N VAL A 127 1.33 4.42 -4.09
CA VAL A 127 0.40 3.37 -4.51
C VAL A 127 1.02 2.02 -4.16
N ALA A 128 0.30 1.16 -3.45
CA ALA A 128 0.78 -0.15 -3.04
C ALA A 128 -0.02 -1.29 -3.68
N VAL A 129 0.71 -2.34 -4.03
CA VAL A 129 0.17 -3.64 -4.44
C VAL A 129 0.69 -4.68 -3.46
N SER A 130 -0.22 -5.37 -2.77
CA SER A 130 0.15 -6.40 -1.80
C SER A 130 0.74 -7.62 -2.50
N PHE A 131 1.64 -8.34 -1.83
CA PHE A 131 2.14 -9.60 -2.35
C PHE A 131 1.04 -10.64 -2.49
N ALA A 132 0.04 -10.61 -1.61
CA ALA A 132 -1.13 -11.49 -1.71
C ALA A 132 -1.89 -11.26 -3.02
N SER A 133 -2.16 -10.01 -3.38
CA SER A 133 -2.81 -9.64 -4.64
C SER A 133 -1.95 -10.02 -5.86
N LEU A 134 -0.62 -9.89 -5.77
CA LEU A 134 0.28 -10.36 -6.82
C LEU A 134 0.21 -11.89 -6.97
N SER A 135 0.28 -12.64 -5.87
CA SER A 135 0.18 -14.11 -5.89
C SER A 135 -1.15 -14.56 -6.50
N GLU A 136 -2.26 -13.93 -6.12
CA GLU A 136 -3.58 -14.21 -6.69
C GLU A 136 -3.61 -13.97 -8.20
N ALA A 137 -3.08 -12.82 -8.66
CA ALA A 137 -2.99 -12.51 -10.07
C ALA A 137 -2.13 -13.54 -10.84
N LEU A 138 -1.00 -13.96 -10.26
CA LEU A 138 -0.12 -14.98 -10.84
C LEU A 138 -0.81 -16.36 -10.91
N GLY A 139 -1.59 -16.73 -9.89
CA GLY A 139 -2.36 -17.98 -9.87
C GLY A 139 -3.42 -18.06 -10.98
N GLY A 140 -3.90 -16.90 -11.46
CA GLY A 140 -4.83 -16.81 -12.58
C GLY A 140 -4.18 -16.96 -13.97
N LEU A 141 -2.84 -16.94 -14.07
CA LEU A 141 -2.15 -17.04 -15.36
C LEU A 141 -2.10 -18.50 -15.83
N GLN A 142 -2.63 -18.77 -17.03
CA GLN A 142 -2.49 -20.07 -17.68
C GLN A 142 -1.13 -20.18 -18.38
N VAL A 143 -0.08 -20.55 -17.65
CA VAL A 143 1.29 -20.61 -18.20
C VAL A 143 1.67 -22.02 -18.68
N SER A 144 1.09 -23.08 -18.09
CA SER A 144 1.03 -24.48 -18.56
C SER A 144 0.56 -25.36 -17.39
N GLY A 145 0.17 -26.62 -17.63
CA GLY A 145 -0.34 -27.52 -16.58
C GLY A 145 0.64 -27.83 -15.42
N HIS A 146 1.93 -27.50 -15.56
CA HIS A 146 2.97 -27.74 -14.56
C HIS A 146 3.91 -26.54 -14.31
N GLY A 147 3.66 -25.39 -14.94
CA GLY A 147 4.50 -24.19 -14.80
C GLY A 147 4.18 -23.41 -13.53
N LYS A 148 5.21 -22.86 -12.89
CA LYS A 148 5.07 -21.90 -11.78
C LYS A 148 5.54 -20.52 -12.23
N THR A 149 4.84 -19.48 -11.79
CA THR A 149 5.24 -18.09 -12.02
C THR A 149 5.54 -17.38 -10.72
N PHE A 150 6.52 -16.51 -10.75
CA PHE A 150 6.97 -15.74 -9.60
C PHE A 150 7.31 -14.31 -9.99
N VAL A 151 7.17 -13.40 -9.03
CA VAL A 151 7.70 -12.03 -9.11
C VAL A 151 8.91 -11.94 -8.21
N LEU A 152 10.04 -11.50 -8.76
CA LEU A 152 11.28 -11.32 -8.03
C LEU A 152 11.53 -9.85 -7.69
N GLY A 153 12.00 -9.62 -6.47
CA GLY A 153 12.60 -8.38 -6.05
C GLY A 153 14.10 -8.39 -6.31
N GLY A 154 14.78 -7.33 -5.85
CA GLY A 154 16.25 -7.29 -5.90
C GLY A 154 16.87 -8.45 -5.11
N GLY A 155 17.97 -9.02 -5.65
CA GLY A 155 18.71 -10.10 -5.01
C GLY A 155 18.01 -11.47 -5.03
N ASP A 156 17.25 -11.76 -6.10
CA ASP A 156 16.55 -13.03 -6.34
C ASP A 156 15.53 -13.41 -5.25
N LYS A 157 15.05 -12.41 -4.51
CA LYS A 157 14.04 -12.60 -3.47
C LYS A 157 12.65 -12.76 -4.09
N VAL A 158 11.97 -13.86 -3.81
CA VAL A 158 10.58 -14.07 -4.23
C VAL A 158 9.66 -13.14 -3.45
N LEU A 159 8.93 -12.27 -4.17
CA LEU A 159 7.92 -11.37 -3.59
C LEU A 159 6.53 -12.00 -3.65
N ALA A 160 6.23 -12.72 -4.73
CA ALA A 160 4.96 -13.41 -4.94
C ALA A 160 5.16 -14.64 -5.84
N ALA A 161 4.28 -15.63 -5.69
CA ALA A 161 4.30 -16.87 -6.45
C ALA A 161 2.88 -17.38 -6.71
N SER A 162 2.66 -18.05 -7.85
CA SER A 162 1.35 -18.56 -8.26
C SER A 162 0.77 -19.68 -7.38
N ASP A 163 1.62 -20.36 -6.61
CA ASP A 163 1.27 -21.54 -5.80
C ASP A 163 1.40 -21.32 -4.30
N ALA A 164 1.68 -20.09 -3.86
CA ALA A 164 1.84 -19.76 -2.45
C ALA A 164 1.04 -18.50 -2.06
N PRO A 165 0.40 -18.48 -0.88
CA PRO A 165 -0.20 -17.28 -0.35
C PRO A 165 0.89 -16.21 -0.19
N GLY A 166 0.70 -15.05 -0.82
CA GLY A 166 1.74 -14.02 -0.93
C GLY A 166 2.32 -13.63 0.43
N GLY A 167 3.64 -13.43 0.46
CA GLY A 167 4.38 -13.17 1.69
C GLY A 167 5.88 -13.23 1.46
N LEU A 168 6.66 -12.78 2.43
CA LEU A 168 8.12 -12.94 2.45
C LEU A 168 8.46 -14.44 2.54
N MET A 169 8.59 -15.10 1.40
CA MET A 169 9.15 -16.45 1.34
C MET A 169 10.67 -16.33 1.49
N PRO A 170 11.29 -16.99 2.47
CA PRO A 170 12.72 -17.26 2.46
C PRO A 170 12.99 -18.38 1.43
N ALA A 171 12.64 -18.13 0.17
CA ALA A 171 12.95 -19.02 -0.92
C ALA A 171 13.94 -18.27 -1.82
N HIS A 172 15.20 -18.71 -1.78
CA HIS A 172 16.11 -18.43 -2.87
C HIS A 172 15.73 -19.35 -4.04
N LEU A 173 15.83 -18.85 -5.27
CA LEU A 173 15.57 -19.61 -6.49
C LEU A 173 16.63 -20.72 -6.78
N ARG A 174 17.35 -21.14 -5.75
CA ARG A 174 18.33 -22.22 -5.74
C ARG A 174 17.93 -23.20 -4.65
N ASP A 175 16.99 -24.08 -4.97
CA ASP A 175 16.85 -25.44 -4.45
C ASP A 175 15.95 -26.25 -5.41
#